data_AF-A0A961IWH6-F1
#
_entry.id   AF-A0A961IWH6-F1
#
_cell.length_a   1.000
_cell.length_b   1.000
_cell.length_c   1.000
_cell.angle_alpha   90.00
_cell.angle_beta   90.00
_cell.angle_gamma   90.00
#
_symmetry.space_group_name_H-M   'P 1'
#
loop_
_entity.id
_entity.type
_entity.pdbx_description
1 polymer ?
#
loop_
_entity_poly.entity_id
_entity_poly.type
_entity_poly.pdbx_seq_one_letter_code
_entity_poly.pdbx_strand_id
1 'polypeptide(L)'
;RPAVSLPPELVGARAGHLHFGVYAAPEVLADPASGWLGFGGTLLRSKPSEWLDGHVAEADIAGRADSFPVLREMAANGQGRAILPCVLGDGDRRLTRDDGLFPAMFVDIWVASHADLADVPRIRAVRDMLV
;
A
#
# COMPACT_ATOMS: atom_id res chain seq x y z
N ARG A 1 -6.05 -8.97 -5.96
CA ARG A 1 -5.47 -9.14 -4.61
C ARG A 1 -3.99 -8.77 -4.65
N PRO A 2 -3.52 -7.85 -3.79
CA PRO A 2 -2.09 -7.58 -3.61
C PRO A 2 -1.40 -8.78 -2.92
N ALA A 3 -0.33 -9.32 -3.51
CA ALA A 3 0.48 -10.40 -2.91
C ALA A 3 1.83 -10.54 -3.63
N VAL A 4 2.85 -11.06 -2.92
CA VAL A 4 4.15 -11.41 -3.52
C VAL A 4 4.01 -12.61 -4.47
N SER A 5 3.20 -13.59 -4.10
CA SER A 5 2.88 -14.75 -4.92
C SER A 5 1.47 -15.27 -4.59
N LEU A 6 0.92 -16.07 -5.51
CA LEU A 6 -0.28 -16.84 -5.23
C LEU A 6 0.09 -18.13 -4.49
N PRO A 7 -0.70 -18.53 -3.47
CA PRO A 7 -0.56 -19.84 -2.85
C PRO A 7 -1.01 -20.94 -3.83
N PRO A 8 -0.61 -22.22 -3.64
CA PRO A 8 -0.77 -23.29 -4.63
C PRO A 8 -2.22 -23.59 -5.03
N GLU A 9 -3.18 -23.34 -4.15
CA GLU A 9 -4.61 -23.56 -4.37
C GLU A 9 -5.26 -22.50 -5.29
N LEU A 10 -4.54 -21.40 -5.59
CA LEU A 10 -5.03 -20.34 -6.46
C LEU A 10 -4.34 -20.36 -7.82
N VAL A 11 -5.15 -20.25 -8.88
CA VAL A 11 -4.68 -20.11 -10.25
C VAL A 11 -5.13 -18.74 -10.78
N GLY A 12 -4.21 -17.98 -11.33
CA GLY A 12 -4.48 -16.63 -11.79
C GLY A 12 -3.34 -16.00 -12.56
N ALA A 13 -3.55 -14.76 -12.96
CA ALA A 13 -2.57 -13.93 -13.64
C ALA A 13 -2.40 -12.60 -12.91
N ARG A 14 -1.24 -11.98 -13.12
CA ARG A 14 -0.96 -10.64 -12.62
C ARG A 14 -1.64 -9.62 -13.53
N ALA A 15 -2.54 -8.82 -12.96
CA ALA A 15 -3.21 -7.72 -13.64
C ALA A 15 -2.42 -6.41 -13.59
N GLY A 16 -1.49 -6.26 -12.64
CA GLY A 16 -0.67 -5.06 -12.57
C GLY A 16 0.16 -4.97 -11.29
N HIS A 17 0.69 -3.77 -11.04
CA HIS A 17 1.48 -3.46 -9.86
C HIS A 17 0.79 -2.40 -9.01
N LEU A 18 0.70 -2.65 -7.71
CA LEU A 18 0.33 -1.63 -6.73
C LEU A 18 1.61 -0.95 -6.25
N HIS A 19 1.88 0.24 -6.78
CA HIS A 19 3.02 1.06 -6.37
C HIS A 19 2.75 1.78 -5.04
N PHE A 20 3.81 2.02 -4.28
CA PHE A 20 3.79 2.78 -3.03
C PHE A 20 4.69 4.00 -3.10
N GLY A 21 4.38 5.00 -2.28
CA GLY A 21 5.20 6.19 -2.06
C GLY A 21 4.95 6.77 -0.67
N VAL A 22 5.78 7.72 -0.26
CA VAL A 22 5.59 8.48 0.98
C VAL A 22 4.78 9.73 0.69
N TYR A 23 3.80 10.01 1.54
CA TYR A 23 2.90 11.15 1.40
C TYR A 23 2.71 11.84 2.75
N ALA A 24 2.59 13.16 2.72
CA ALA A 24 2.14 13.95 3.85
C ALA A 24 1.47 15.25 3.37
N ALA A 25 0.82 15.96 4.28
CA ALA A 25 0.43 17.34 4.03
C ALA A 25 1.68 18.22 3.79
N PRO A 26 1.62 19.26 2.94
CA PRO A 26 2.79 20.10 2.60
C PRO A 26 3.55 20.66 3.82
N GLU A 27 2.82 21.06 4.86
CA GLU A 27 3.38 21.58 6.11
C GLU A 27 4.20 20.53 6.88
N VAL A 28 3.81 19.25 6.80
CA VAL A 28 4.52 18.12 7.42
C VAL A 28 5.81 17.83 6.64
N LEU A 29 5.78 17.91 5.31
CA LEU A 29 6.99 17.71 4.51
C LEU A 29 8.03 18.81 4.73
N ALA A 30 7.59 20.05 5.00
CA ALA A 30 8.46 21.18 5.29
C ALA A 30 9.18 21.08 6.65
N ASP A 31 8.69 20.23 7.56
CA ASP A 31 9.25 20.04 8.90
C ASP A 31 10.00 18.69 9.02
N PRO A 32 11.33 18.68 9.13
CA PRO A 32 12.12 17.46 9.31
C PRO A 32 11.80 16.72 10.62
N ALA A 33 11.27 17.40 11.64
CA ALA A 33 10.94 16.79 12.92
C ALA A 33 9.58 16.07 12.93
N SER A 34 8.80 16.19 11.85
CA SER A 34 7.51 15.54 11.76
C SER A 34 7.64 14.01 11.78
N GLY A 35 6.77 13.35 12.54
CA GLY A 35 6.81 11.89 12.70
C GLY A 35 6.26 11.11 11.50
N TRP A 36 6.24 9.80 11.67
CA TRP A 36 5.72 8.82 10.73
C TRP A 36 4.42 8.18 11.24
N LEU A 37 3.59 7.77 10.29
CA LEU A 37 2.39 6.99 10.53
C LEU A 37 2.69 5.53 10.23
N GLY A 38 2.59 4.70 11.27
CA GLY A 38 2.88 3.28 11.22
C GLY A 38 1.70 2.41 10.85
N PHE A 39 2.00 1.15 10.58
CA PHE A 39 1.01 0.14 10.23
C PHE A 39 0.49 -0.58 11.47
N GLY A 40 -0.78 -0.98 11.44
CA GLY A 40 -1.42 -1.83 12.43
C GLY A 40 -2.15 -3.01 11.79
N GLY A 41 -2.57 -3.96 12.62
CA GLY A 41 -3.47 -5.04 12.22
C GLY A 41 -3.01 -5.81 10.97
N THR A 42 -3.86 -5.85 9.95
CA THR A 42 -3.59 -6.63 8.74
C THR A 42 -2.43 -6.07 7.89
N LEU A 43 -2.10 -4.78 8.03
CA LEU A 43 -1.03 -4.13 7.27
C LEU A 43 0.37 -4.40 7.82
N LEU A 44 0.50 -4.92 9.05
CA LEU A 44 1.80 -5.28 9.65
C LEU A 44 2.59 -6.31 8.81
N ARG A 45 1.89 -7.10 8.00
CA ARG A 45 2.50 -8.13 7.13
C ARG A 45 2.76 -7.62 5.70
N SER A 46 2.73 -6.31 5.50
CA SER A 46 2.93 -5.70 4.20
C SER A 46 4.39 -5.29 3.99
N LYS A 47 4.86 -5.35 2.75
CA LYS A 47 6.21 -4.89 2.37
C LYS A 47 6.50 -3.43 2.78
N PRO A 48 5.53 -2.49 2.70
CA PRO A 48 5.67 -1.16 3.30
C PRO A 48 5.94 -1.16 4.81
N SER A 49 5.31 -2.07 5.57
CA SER A 49 5.53 -2.19 7.02
C SER A 49 6.95 -2.67 7.32
N GLU A 50 7.41 -3.71 6.62
CA GLU A 50 8.78 -4.22 6.77
C GLU A 50 9.84 -3.15 6.49
N TRP A 51 9.61 -2.30 5.48
CA TRP A 51 10.51 -1.19 5.22
C TRP A 51 10.46 -0.13 6.32
N LEU A 52 9.27 0.26 6.78
CA LEU A 52 9.12 1.26 7.83
C LEU A 52 9.84 0.82 9.11
N ASP A 53 9.60 -0.42 9.55
CA ASP A 53 10.20 -1.00 10.76
C ASP A 53 11.74 -1.07 10.67
N GLY A 54 12.29 -1.19 9.46
CA GLY A 54 13.74 -1.22 9.23
C GLY A 54 14.42 0.15 9.08
N HIS A 55 13.66 1.23 8.89
CA HIS A 55 14.21 2.55 8.54
C HIS A 55 13.75 3.70 9.44
N VAL A 56 12.69 3.50 10.22
CA VAL A 56 12.11 4.53 11.10
C VAL A 56 12.15 4.03 12.53
N ALA A 57 12.65 4.85 13.45
CA ALA A 57 12.69 4.49 14.85
C ALA A 57 11.27 4.51 15.45
N GLU A 58 10.99 3.60 16.38
CA GLU A 58 9.68 3.54 17.06
C GLU A 58 9.30 4.88 17.71
N ALA A 59 10.30 5.63 18.21
CA ALA A 59 10.10 6.94 18.82
C ALA A 59 9.57 8.01 17.84
N ASP A 60 9.75 7.79 16.53
CA ASP A 60 9.29 8.69 15.47
C ASP A 60 7.89 8.32 14.96
N ILE A 61 7.27 7.24 15.47
CA ILE A 61 5.91 6.82 15.08
C ILE A 61 4.87 7.62 15.88
N ALA A 62 4.19 8.56 15.23
CA ALA A 62 3.19 9.44 15.83
C ALA A 62 1.80 8.80 15.96
N GLY A 63 1.52 7.76 15.18
CA GLY A 63 0.24 7.06 15.18
C GLY A 63 0.25 5.84 14.27
N ARG A 64 -0.79 5.00 14.39
CA ARG A 64 -0.92 3.78 13.59
C ARG A 64 -2.35 3.54 13.11
N ALA A 65 -2.48 2.92 11.94
CA ALA A 65 -3.75 2.41 11.45
C ALA A 65 -3.58 1.12 10.64
N ASP A 66 -4.66 0.35 10.54
CA ASP A 66 -4.71 -0.94 9.84
C ASP A 66 -5.37 -0.85 8.46
N SER A 67 -5.56 0.37 7.94
CA SER A 67 -6.09 0.60 6.60
C SER A 67 -5.42 1.81 5.92
N PHE A 68 -5.11 1.68 4.63
CA PHE A 68 -4.53 2.77 3.86
C PHE A 68 -5.44 4.00 3.73
N PRO A 69 -6.79 3.88 3.62
CA PRO A 69 -7.66 5.05 3.64
C PRO A 69 -7.58 5.84 4.95
N VAL A 70 -7.46 5.17 6.10
CA VAL A 70 -7.29 5.86 7.39
C VAL A 70 -5.91 6.52 7.47
N LEU A 71 -4.84 5.83 7.06
CA LEU A 71 -3.50 6.43 6.98
C LEU A 71 -3.49 7.68 6.07
N ARG A 72 -4.20 7.63 4.95
CA ARG A 72 -4.38 8.78 4.05
C ARG A 72 -5.03 9.95 4.77
N GLU A 73 -6.14 9.73 5.48
CA GLU A 73 -6.81 10.80 6.22
C GLU A 73 -5.93 11.35 7.34
N MET A 74 -5.22 10.50 8.08
CA MET A 74 -4.30 10.96 9.13
C MET A 74 -3.18 11.84 8.56
N ALA A 75 -2.55 11.41 7.47
CA ALA A 75 -1.52 12.17 6.79
C ALA A 75 -2.05 13.50 6.24
N ALA A 76 -3.25 13.48 5.65
CA ALA A 76 -3.88 14.66 5.07
C ALA A 76 -4.36 15.67 6.11
N ASN A 77 -4.52 15.24 7.37
CA ASN A 77 -4.78 16.10 8.53
C ASN A 77 -3.50 16.45 9.31
N GLY A 78 -2.33 16.29 8.70
CA GLY A 78 -1.06 16.77 9.25
C GLY A 78 -0.47 15.91 10.37
N GLN A 79 -0.93 14.67 10.56
CA GLN A 79 -0.48 13.84 11.69
C GLN A 79 0.89 13.17 11.47
N GLY A 80 1.42 13.20 10.26
CA GLY A 80 2.74 12.64 9.94
C GLY A 80 2.86 12.15 8.50
N ARG A 81 4.02 11.57 8.20
CA ARG A 81 4.34 10.95 6.91
C ARG A 81 3.77 9.53 6.85
N ALA A 82 3.05 9.19 5.78
CA ALA A 82 2.51 7.85 5.57
C ALA A 82 3.03 7.23 4.28
N ILE A 83 3.37 5.93 4.32
CA ILE A 83 3.58 5.15 3.10
C ILE A 83 2.20 4.68 2.61
N LEU A 84 1.80 5.13 1.42
CA LEU A 84 0.49 4.85 0.83
C LEU A 84 0.61 4.22 -0.56
N PRO A 85 -0.38 3.43 -1.00
CA PRO A 85 -0.56 3.12 -2.41
C PRO A 85 -0.66 4.41 -3.21
N CYS A 86 0.06 4.49 -4.33
CA CYS A 86 0.11 5.70 -5.15
C CYS A 86 -1.29 6.14 -5.63
N VAL A 87 -2.15 5.19 -5.97
CA VAL A 87 -3.54 5.45 -6.36
C VAL A 87 -4.36 6.18 -5.27
N LEU A 88 -3.98 6.04 -3.99
CA LEU A 88 -4.62 6.76 -2.89
C LEU A 88 -3.94 8.09 -2.57
N GLY A 89 -2.60 8.11 -2.60
CA GLY A 89 -1.82 9.30 -2.30
C GLY A 89 -1.92 10.37 -3.38
N ASP A 90 -1.66 10.02 -4.65
CA ASP A 90 -1.75 10.94 -5.79
C ASP A 90 -3.18 11.45 -6.02
N GLY A 91 -4.19 10.68 -5.58
CA GLY A 91 -5.60 11.02 -5.71
C GLY A 91 -6.10 12.06 -4.69
N ASP A 92 -5.30 12.39 -3.67
CA ASP A 92 -5.70 13.35 -2.62
C ASP A 92 -4.92 14.66 -2.74
N ARG A 93 -5.61 15.74 -3.09
CA ARG A 93 -5.00 17.07 -3.31
C ARG A 93 -4.43 17.71 -2.04
N ARG A 94 -4.75 17.19 -0.86
CA ARG A 94 -4.18 17.63 0.42
C ARG A 94 -2.79 17.04 0.67
N LEU A 95 -2.42 16.00 -0.08
CA LEU A 95 -1.16 15.31 0.07
C LEU A 95 -0.18 15.72 -1.03
N THR A 96 1.09 15.73 -0.66
CA THR A 96 2.21 15.80 -1.58
C THR A 96 3.05 14.54 -1.41
N ARG A 97 3.51 13.99 -2.54
CA ARG A 97 4.43 12.85 -2.55
C ARG A 97 5.84 13.34 -2.20
N ASP A 98 6.49 12.64 -1.29
CA ASP A 98 7.92 12.80 -1.03
C ASP A 98 8.70 11.79 -1.89
N ASP A 99 9.38 12.30 -2.91
CA ASP A 99 10.21 11.52 -3.84
C ASP A 99 11.62 11.21 -3.26
N GLY A 100 11.83 11.44 -1.96
CA GLY A 100 13.10 11.25 -1.27
C GLY A 100 13.49 9.78 -1.03
N LEU A 101 13.68 9.43 0.25
CA LEU A 101 14.40 8.21 0.70
C LEU A 101 13.68 6.87 0.42
N PHE A 102 12.42 6.91 0.00
CA PHE A 102 11.64 5.70 -0.17
C PHE A 102 12.00 5.00 -1.49
N PRO A 103 12.44 3.72 -1.45
CA PRO A 103 12.81 3.03 -2.67
C PRO A 103 11.58 2.81 -3.55
N ALA A 104 11.80 2.69 -4.86
CA ALA A 104 10.77 2.26 -5.77
C ALA A 104 10.19 0.90 -5.30
N MET A 105 8.95 0.92 -4.80
CA MET A 105 8.31 -0.24 -4.21
C MET A 105 6.96 -0.49 -4.87
N PHE A 106 6.70 -1.76 -5.18
CA PHE A 106 5.39 -2.25 -5.57
C PHE A 106 5.16 -3.67 -5.05
N VAL A 107 3.90 -4.09 -5.09
CA VAL A 107 3.47 -5.49 -4.99
C VAL A 107 2.57 -5.85 -6.17
N ASP A 108 2.58 -7.12 -6.57
CA ASP A 108 1.75 -7.58 -7.68
C ASP A 108 0.26 -7.61 -7.27
N ILE A 109 -0.60 -7.13 -8.17
CA ILE A 109 -2.04 -7.29 -8.09
C ILE A 109 -2.42 -8.50 -8.94
N TRP A 110 -2.96 -9.52 -8.29
CA TRP A 110 -3.40 -10.77 -8.91
C TRP A 110 -4.91 -10.81 -9.10
N VAL A 111 -5.35 -11.31 -10.26
CA VAL A 111 -6.72 -11.80 -10.48
C VAL A 111 -6.65 -13.31 -10.49
N ALA A 112 -7.28 -13.95 -9.50
CA ALA A 112 -7.14 -15.39 -9.26
C ALA A 112 -8.46 -16.00 -8.79
N SER A 113 -8.61 -17.30 -9.03
CA SER A 113 -9.69 -18.14 -8.52
C SER A 113 -9.09 -19.39 -7.88
N HIS A 114 -9.89 -20.12 -7.09
CA HIS A 114 -9.52 -21.47 -6.66
C HIS A 114 -9.27 -22.37 -7.88
N ALA A 115 -8.31 -23.29 -7.80
CA ALA A 115 -7.94 -24.19 -8.90
C ALA A 115 -9.16 -24.95 -9.45
N ASP A 116 -10.00 -25.49 -8.57
CA ASP A 116 -11.24 -26.22 -8.94
C ASP A 116 -12.26 -25.38 -9.74
N LEU A 117 -12.14 -24.05 -9.67
CA LEU A 117 -13.03 -23.11 -10.34
C LEU A 117 -12.40 -22.48 -11.59
N ALA A 118 -11.10 -22.69 -11.82
CA ALA A 118 -10.32 -21.98 -12.82
C ALA A 118 -10.82 -22.20 -14.26
N ASP A 119 -11.39 -23.39 -14.54
CA ASP A 119 -11.91 -23.77 -15.85
C ASP A 119 -13.44 -23.59 -15.99
N VAL A 120 -14.13 -23.14 -14.94
CA VAL A 120 -15.56 -22.82 -15.04
C VAL A 120 -15.73 -21.65 -16.02
N PRO A 121 -16.48 -21.80 -17.13
CA PRO A 121 -16.45 -20.84 -18.24
C PRO A 121 -16.72 -19.39 -17.84
N ARG A 122 -17.71 -19.14 -16.97
CA ARG A 122 -18.03 -17.78 -16.49
C ARG A 122 -16.94 -17.19 -15.58
N ILE A 123 -16.23 -18.02 -14.81
CA ILE A 123 -15.16 -17.55 -13.92
C ILE A 123 -13.93 -17.21 -14.74
N ARG A 124 -13.56 -18.10 -15.66
CA ARG A 124 -12.50 -17.84 -16.63
C ARG A 124 -12.77 -16.58 -17.45
N ALA A 125 -13.98 -16.42 -17.99
CA ALA A 125 -14.34 -15.24 -18.78
C ALA A 125 -14.17 -13.94 -18.00
N VAL A 126 -14.58 -13.89 -16.73
CA VAL A 126 -14.38 -12.70 -15.89
C VAL A 126 -12.91 -12.48 -15.56
N ARG A 127 -12.14 -13.55 -15.27
CA ARG A 127 -10.70 -13.43 -15.02
C ARG A 127 -9.97 -12.85 -16.24
N ASP A 128 -10.27 -13.37 -17.42
CA ASP A 128 -9.63 -12.96 -18.68
C ASP A 128 -10.02 -11.52 -19.07
N MET A 129 -11.14 -10.98 -18.58
CA MET A 129 -11.55 -9.58 -18.78
C MET A 129 -10.84 -8.60 -17.83
N LEU A 130 -10.40 -9.06 -16.65
CA LEU A 130 -9.83 -8.22 -15.60
C LEU A 130 -8.30 -8.08 -15.68
N VAL A 131 -7.66 -8.82 -16.58
CA VAL A 131 -6.21 -8.87 -16.79
C VAL A 131 -5.91 -8.32 -18.18
#